data_AF-A0A7G1GAR5-F1
#
_entry.id   AF-A0A7G1GAR5-F1
#
_cell.length_a   1.000
_cell.length_b   1.000
_cell.length_c   1.000
_cell.angle_alpha   90.00
_cell.angle_beta   90.00
_cell.angle_gamma   90.00
#
_symmetry.space_group_name_H-M   'P 1'
#
loop_
_entity.id
_entity.type
_entity.pdbx_description
1 polymer ?
#
loop_
_entity_poly.entity_id
_entity_poly.type
_entity_poly.pdbx_seq_one_letter_code
_entity_poly.pdbx_strand_id
1 'polypeptide(L)'
;MIGYFSIYRSDDEKYAGGILSMNEKGLPVSFKYTTPIKPNKIQKIIYGKNLKSYLASEIIGKQLINIVKDLDMIFVNDTEILDFIQTDKLMVHLNLTYEPLEEYLKEKEGCISSGENRSIKLTFSKEPGEELFKKISELNEFFDLFEPFQRLNEALKYICSSEEK
;
A
#
# COMPACT_ATOMS: atom_id res chain seq x y z
N MET A 1 11.65 1.26 -9.88
CA MET A 1 10.24 1.75 -9.99
C MET A 1 9.56 1.66 -8.63
N ILE A 2 8.41 2.29 -8.43
CA ILE A 2 7.67 2.23 -7.15
C ILE A 2 6.30 1.57 -7.32
N GLY A 3 5.79 0.94 -6.26
CA GLY A 3 4.47 0.34 -6.24
C GLY A 3 3.59 0.91 -5.14
N TYR A 4 2.28 0.89 -5.36
CA TYR A 4 1.25 1.19 -4.36
C TYR A 4 0.33 -0.01 -4.24
N PHE A 5 0.18 -0.56 -3.04
CA PHE A 5 -0.71 -1.69 -2.77
C PHE A 5 -1.82 -1.27 -1.82
N SER A 6 -3.05 -1.68 -2.11
CA SER A 6 -4.21 -1.41 -1.27
C SER A 6 -5.26 -2.49 -1.40
N ILE A 7 -6.08 -2.60 -0.36
CA ILE A 7 -7.24 -3.48 -0.32
C ILE A 7 -8.47 -2.65 -0.05
N TYR A 8 -9.45 -2.79 -0.92
CA TYR A 8 -10.76 -2.20 -0.77
C TYR A 8 -11.74 -3.23 -0.22
N ARG A 9 -12.63 -2.78 0.65
CA ARG A 9 -13.77 -3.54 1.17
C ARG A 9 -15.05 -2.78 0.80
N SER A 10 -15.98 -3.45 0.14
CA SER A 10 -17.31 -2.93 -0.14
C SER A 10 -18.26 -3.07 1.06
N ASP A 11 -19.38 -2.38 1.00
CA ASP A 11 -20.44 -2.46 2.02
C ASP A 11 -21.05 -3.86 2.13
N ASP A 12 -21.09 -4.62 1.03
CA ASP A 12 -21.59 -6.00 1.00
C ASP A 12 -20.52 -7.06 1.36
N GLU A 13 -19.42 -6.62 1.97
CA GLU A 13 -18.28 -7.41 2.43
C GLU A 13 -17.57 -8.19 1.32
N LYS A 14 -17.48 -7.61 0.11
CA LYS A 14 -16.54 -8.05 -0.92
C LYS A 14 -15.20 -7.34 -0.72
N TYR A 15 -14.12 -8.03 -1.05
CA TYR A 15 -12.77 -7.54 -0.96
C TYR A 15 -12.11 -7.61 -2.32
N ALA A 16 -11.43 -6.55 -2.73
CA ALA A 16 -10.54 -6.56 -3.88
C ALA A 16 -9.24 -5.87 -3.51
N GLY A 17 -8.12 -6.42 -3.95
CA GLY A 17 -6.83 -5.74 -3.86
C GLY A 17 -6.34 -5.29 -5.21
N GLY A 18 -5.45 -4.30 -5.17
CA GLY A 18 -4.78 -3.79 -6.34
C GLY A 18 -3.35 -3.39 -6.03
N ILE A 19 -2.51 -3.52 -7.05
CA ILE A 19 -1.16 -2.97 -7.06
C ILE A 19 -0.97 -2.08 -8.29
N LEU A 20 -0.61 -0.83 -8.05
CA LEU A 20 -0.32 0.18 -9.06
C LEU A 20 1.20 0.40 -9.10
N SER A 21 1.83 0.06 -10.22
CA SER A 21 3.25 0.33 -10.44
C SER A 21 3.41 1.66 -11.16
N MET A 22 4.35 2.47 -10.70
CA MET A 22 4.61 3.81 -11.22
C MET A 22 6.10 4.01 -11.47
N ASN A 23 6.42 4.86 -12.43
CA ASN A 23 7.76 5.39 -12.56
C ASN A 23 7.98 6.56 -11.59
N GLU A 24 9.22 7.04 -11.52
CA GLU A 24 9.63 8.12 -10.61
C GLU A 24 9.01 9.48 -10.97
N LYS A 25 8.38 9.60 -12.15
CA LYS A 25 7.68 10.80 -12.60
C LYS A 25 6.19 10.81 -12.23
N GLY A 26 5.74 9.89 -11.38
CA GLY A 26 4.34 9.81 -10.98
C GLY A 26 3.39 9.25 -12.05
N LEU A 27 3.91 8.65 -13.13
CA LEU A 27 3.08 8.07 -14.19
C LEU A 27 2.81 6.58 -13.94
N PRO A 28 1.54 6.14 -14.01
CA PRO A 28 1.17 4.72 -14.00
C PRO A 28 1.84 3.95 -15.14
N VAL A 29 2.50 2.85 -14.80
CA VAL A 29 3.13 1.92 -15.75
C VAL A 29 2.32 0.62 -15.86
N SER A 30 1.84 0.10 -14.74
CA SER A 30 0.96 -1.06 -14.75
C SER A 30 -0.02 -1.04 -13.58
N PHE A 31 -1.20 -1.60 -13.79
CA PHE A 31 -2.19 -1.82 -12.76
C PHE A 31 -2.63 -3.29 -12.80
N LYS A 32 -2.57 -3.96 -11.66
CA LYS A 32 -3.03 -5.34 -11.48
C LYS A 32 -4.00 -5.37 -10.30
N TYR A 33 -5.05 -6.18 -10.41
CA TYR A 33 -6.07 -6.31 -9.39
C TYR A 33 -6.56 -7.76 -9.28
N THR A 34 -7.19 -8.08 -8.15
CA THR A 34 -7.91 -9.34 -7.97
C THR A 34 -9.38 -9.15 -8.28
N THR A 35 -10.04 -10.18 -8.82
CA THR A 35 -11.51 -10.22 -8.86
C THR A 35 -12.09 -10.09 -7.44
N PRO A 36 -13.26 -9.44 -7.25
CA PRO A 36 -13.87 -9.30 -5.94
C PRO A 36 -14.12 -10.64 -5.25
N ILE A 37 -13.61 -10.79 -4.03
CA ILE A 37 -13.75 -11.99 -3.20
C ILE A 37 -14.78 -11.72 -2.12
N LYS A 38 -15.79 -12.59 -2.00
CA LYS A 38 -16.77 -12.54 -0.91
C LYS A 38 -16.52 -13.69 0.07
N PRO A 39 -15.98 -13.43 1.27
CA PRO A 39 -15.78 -14.46 2.27
C PRO A 39 -17.11 -15.11 2.66
N ASN A 40 -17.13 -16.44 2.74
CA ASN A 40 -18.32 -17.16 3.16
C ASN A 40 -18.51 -17.08 4.69
N LYS A 41 -19.69 -17.49 5.17
CA LYS A 41 -20.05 -17.42 6.60
C LYS A 41 -19.06 -18.17 7.49
N ILE A 42 -18.55 -19.32 7.04
CA ILE A 42 -17.59 -20.13 7.80
C ILE A 42 -16.27 -19.38 7.93
N GLN A 43 -15.73 -18.83 6.84
CA GLN A 43 -14.50 -18.03 6.86
C GLN A 43 -14.63 -16.83 7.81
N LYS A 44 -15.77 -16.12 7.78
CA LYS A 44 -16.03 -15.01 8.71
C LYS A 44 -15.98 -15.44 10.17
N ILE A 45 -16.57 -16.60 10.51
CA ILE A 45 -16.57 -17.14 11.88
C ILE A 45 -15.15 -17.56 12.30
N ILE A 46 -14.44 -18.31 11.46
CA ILE A 46 -13.14 -18.89 11.79
C ILE A 46 -12.05 -17.81 11.90
N TYR A 47 -12.00 -16.88 10.95
CA TYR A 47 -10.97 -15.84 10.95
C TYR A 47 -11.33 -14.66 11.85
N GLY A 48 -12.62 -14.41 12.09
CA GLY A 48 -13.09 -13.33 12.95
C GLY A 48 -12.44 -11.98 12.60
N LYS A 49 -11.81 -11.35 13.60
CA LYS A 49 -11.09 -10.07 13.43
C LYS A 49 -9.90 -10.12 12.46
N ASN A 50 -9.32 -11.30 12.25
CA ASN A 50 -8.15 -11.49 11.38
C ASN A 50 -8.53 -11.75 9.91
N LEU A 51 -9.83 -11.71 9.57
CA LEU A 51 -10.29 -12.01 8.20
C LEU A 51 -9.64 -11.10 7.16
N LYS A 52 -9.55 -9.79 7.44
CA LYS A 52 -8.93 -8.82 6.53
C LYS A 52 -7.45 -9.14 6.34
N SER A 53 -6.72 -9.37 7.42
CA SER A 53 -5.29 -9.72 7.40
C SER A 53 -5.04 -11.02 6.62
N TYR A 54 -5.86 -12.05 6.82
CA TYR A 54 -5.79 -13.30 6.05
C TYR A 54 -6.04 -13.09 4.56
N LEU A 55 -7.08 -12.34 4.19
CA LEU A 55 -7.34 -12.01 2.79
C LEU A 55 -6.18 -11.21 2.19
N ALA A 56 -5.65 -10.26 2.96
CA ALA A 56 -4.55 -9.40 2.55
C ALA A 56 -3.27 -10.17 2.27
N SER A 57 -2.88 -11.10 3.14
CA SER A 57 -1.65 -11.86 2.97
C SER A 57 -1.82 -13.06 2.05
N GLU A 58 -2.75 -13.95 2.37
CA GLU A 58 -2.79 -15.29 1.80
C GLU A 58 -3.50 -15.35 0.46
N ILE A 59 -4.51 -14.49 0.25
CA ILE A 59 -5.34 -14.54 -0.95
C ILE A 59 -4.95 -13.46 -1.95
N ILE A 60 -4.89 -12.20 -1.52
CA ILE A 60 -4.71 -11.04 -2.39
C ILE A 60 -3.23 -10.71 -2.57
N GLY A 61 -2.51 -10.47 -1.47
CA GLY A 61 -1.13 -10.00 -1.47
C GLY A 61 -0.19 -10.98 -2.15
N LYS A 62 -0.26 -12.28 -1.81
CA LYS A 62 0.50 -13.34 -2.48
C LYS A 62 0.30 -13.39 -3.99
N GLN A 63 -0.89 -13.08 -4.50
CA GLN A 63 -1.13 -13.06 -5.94
C GLN A 63 -0.51 -11.82 -6.58
N LEU A 64 -0.77 -10.63 -6.02
CA LEU A 64 -0.38 -9.38 -6.67
C LEU A 64 1.11 -9.06 -6.55
N ILE A 65 1.69 -9.21 -5.36
CA ILE A 65 3.06 -8.77 -5.09
C ILE A 65 4.09 -9.66 -5.78
N ASN A 66 3.78 -10.95 -5.96
CA ASN A 66 4.67 -11.88 -6.67
C ASN A 66 4.67 -11.67 -8.19
N ILE A 67 3.61 -11.10 -8.77
CA ILE A 67 3.49 -10.88 -10.22
C ILE A 67 4.26 -9.63 -10.66
N VAL A 68 4.26 -8.58 -9.82
CA VAL A 68 4.96 -7.35 -10.17
C VAL A 68 6.47 -7.55 -9.96
N LYS A 69 7.27 -7.25 -10.97
CA LYS A 69 8.74 -7.28 -10.90
C LYS A 69 9.30 -5.86 -10.92
N ASP A 70 10.58 -5.73 -10.55
CA ASP A 70 11.36 -4.50 -10.74
C ASP A 70 10.87 -3.26 -9.95
N LEU A 71 10.28 -3.50 -8.78
CA LEU A 71 9.95 -2.45 -7.82
C LEU A 71 11.03 -2.34 -6.75
N ASP A 72 11.48 -1.12 -6.48
CA ASP A 72 12.43 -0.80 -5.41
C ASP A 72 11.73 -0.86 -4.04
N MET A 73 10.47 -0.44 -4.01
CA MET A 73 9.63 -0.42 -2.81
C MET A 73 8.13 -0.46 -3.14
N ILE A 74 7.32 -0.83 -2.15
CA ILE A 74 5.86 -0.84 -2.22
C ILE A 74 5.29 0.00 -1.08
N PHE A 75 4.58 1.07 -1.41
CA PHE A 75 3.81 1.86 -0.45
C PHE A 75 2.50 1.14 -0.09
N VAL A 76 2.18 1.16 1.20
CA VAL A 76 0.91 0.66 1.75
C VAL A 76 0.24 1.72 2.61
N ASN A 77 -1.10 1.68 2.68
CA ASN A 77 -1.91 2.61 3.46
C ASN A 77 -2.42 2.03 4.78
N ASP A 78 -2.10 0.77 5.07
CA ASP A 78 -2.54 0.04 6.26
C ASP A 78 -1.35 -0.68 6.92
N THR A 79 -1.16 -0.43 8.21
CA THR A 79 -0.09 -1.05 9.00
C THR A 79 -0.27 -2.56 9.14
N GLU A 80 -1.50 -3.07 9.17
CA GLU A 80 -1.74 -4.52 9.24
C GLU A 80 -1.10 -5.20 8.02
N ILE A 81 -1.22 -4.59 6.84
CA ILE A 81 -0.68 -5.15 5.60
C ILE A 81 0.86 -5.30 5.68
N LEU A 82 1.54 -4.38 6.36
CA LEU A 82 2.99 -4.38 6.51
C LEU A 82 3.52 -5.65 7.19
N ASP A 83 2.79 -6.14 8.19
CA ASP A 83 3.22 -7.28 9.02
C ASP A 83 2.80 -8.64 8.45
N PHE A 84 1.70 -8.69 7.69
CA PHE A 84 1.13 -9.96 7.24
C PHE A 84 1.62 -10.42 5.86
N ILE A 85 2.12 -9.51 5.01
CA ILE A 85 2.59 -9.88 3.68
C ILE A 85 4.06 -10.30 3.73
N GLN A 86 4.33 -11.55 3.38
CA GLN A 86 5.69 -12.05 3.19
C GLN A 86 6.20 -11.67 1.79
N THR A 87 7.17 -10.77 1.74
CA THR A 87 7.82 -10.31 0.51
C THR A 87 9.27 -9.93 0.78
N ASP A 88 10.14 -10.10 -0.20
CA ASP A 88 11.53 -9.65 -0.18
C ASP A 88 11.65 -8.14 -0.44
N LYS A 89 10.67 -7.55 -1.13
CA LYS A 89 10.59 -6.10 -1.39
C LYS A 89 10.38 -5.28 -0.12
N LEU A 90 10.98 -4.10 -0.08
CA LEU A 90 10.73 -3.13 0.99
C LEU A 90 9.28 -2.64 0.91
N MET A 91 8.54 -2.73 2.01
CA MET A 91 7.22 -2.13 2.13
C MET A 91 7.29 -0.91 3.06
N VAL A 92 6.56 0.13 2.70
CA VAL A 92 6.57 1.41 3.41
C VAL A 92 5.14 1.84 3.68
N HIS A 93 4.76 1.91 4.95
CA HIS A 93 3.51 2.53 5.36
C HIS A 93 3.68 4.05 5.45
N LEU A 94 2.74 4.79 4.87
CA LEU A 94 2.72 6.25 4.92
C LEU A 94 1.65 6.74 5.91
N ASN A 95 2.06 7.56 6.86
CA ASN A 95 1.16 8.21 7.82
C ASN A 95 1.38 9.73 7.84
N LEU A 96 0.38 10.48 7.37
CA LEU A 96 0.43 11.94 7.38
C LEU A 96 0.17 12.48 8.80
N THR A 97 1.06 13.35 9.27
CA THR A 97 0.93 14.09 10.53
C THR A 97 0.91 15.60 10.24
N TYR A 98 0.07 16.36 10.95
CA TYR A 98 -0.05 17.83 10.81
C TYR A 98 0.85 18.57 11.81
N GLU A 99 2.04 18.03 12.02
CA GLU A 99 3.06 18.60 12.89
C GLU A 99 4.37 18.61 12.08
N PRO A 100 5.10 19.75 12.04
CA PRO A 100 6.40 19.79 11.42
C PRO A 100 7.39 19.00 12.30
N LEU A 101 7.92 17.92 11.75
CA LEU A 101 8.90 17.06 12.39
C LEU A 101 10.17 17.09 11.56
N GLU A 102 11.32 17.10 12.25
CA GLU A 102 12.61 16.99 11.58
C GLU A 102 12.71 15.66 10.83
N GLU A 103 13.42 15.68 9.70
CA GLU A 103 13.66 14.46 8.96
C GLU A 103 14.60 13.55 9.74
N TYR A 104 14.23 12.27 9.85
CA TYR A 104 15.06 11.28 10.50
C TYR A 104 14.84 9.91 9.88
N LEU A 105 15.86 9.06 10.03
CA LEU A 105 15.77 7.63 9.78
C LEU A 105 16.34 6.90 10.98
N LYS A 106 15.55 6.00 11.57
CA LYS A 106 15.96 5.19 12.72
C LYS A 106 15.34 3.80 12.61
N GLU A 107 16.17 2.79 12.42
CA GLU A 107 15.74 1.40 12.30
C GLU A 107 14.64 1.21 11.24
N LYS A 108 13.41 0.89 11.67
CA LYS A 108 12.23 0.69 10.81
C LYS A 108 11.28 1.88 10.78
N GLU A 109 11.71 3.02 11.29
CA GLU A 109 10.91 4.25 11.31
C GLU A 109 11.67 5.39 10.66
N GLY A 110 10.94 6.26 9.97
CA GLY A 110 11.50 7.49 9.44
C GLY A 110 10.46 8.58 9.36
N CYS A 111 10.92 9.80 9.10
CA CYS A 111 10.05 10.94 8.89
C CYS A 111 10.64 11.82 7.80
N ILE A 112 9.77 12.32 6.92
CA ILE A 112 10.11 13.28 5.88
C ILE A 112 9.19 14.49 5.99
N SER A 113 9.70 15.67 5.66
CA SER A 113 8.91 16.90 5.66
C SER A 113 8.04 16.97 4.42
N SER A 114 6.79 17.42 4.56
CA SER A 114 5.81 17.51 3.47
C SER A 114 5.15 18.89 3.44
N GLY A 115 5.94 19.92 3.16
CA GLY A 115 5.52 21.32 3.22
C GLY A 115 5.69 21.93 4.62
N GLU A 116 5.13 23.12 4.85
CA GLU A 116 5.46 23.92 6.03
C GLU A 116 4.91 23.36 7.36
N ASN A 117 3.73 22.73 7.34
CA ASN A 117 3.02 22.29 8.57
C ASN A 117 2.63 20.81 8.55
N ARG A 118 3.29 20.00 7.73
CA ARG A 118 2.95 18.58 7.58
C ARG A 118 4.22 17.75 7.44
N SER A 119 4.17 16.54 8.00
CA SER A 119 5.23 15.55 7.89
C SER A 119 4.64 14.19 7.59
N ILE A 120 5.41 13.33 6.94
CA ILE A 120 5.01 11.96 6.64
C ILE A 120 5.88 11.04 7.47
N LYS A 121 5.24 10.34 8.42
CA LYS A 121 5.87 9.24 9.14
C LYS A 121 5.87 8.00 8.25
N LEU A 122 7.02 7.36 8.20
CA LEU A 122 7.29 6.17 7.40
C LEU A 122 7.52 5.00 8.36
N THR A 123 6.75 3.93 8.21
CA THR A 123 7.02 2.67 8.90
C THR A 123 7.42 1.61 7.87
N PHE A 124 8.60 1.03 8.04
CA PHE A 124 9.20 0.12 7.08
C PHE A 124 9.04 -1.35 7.53
N SER A 125 8.81 -2.27 6.58
CA SER A 125 8.74 -3.70 6.91
C SER A 125 10.09 -4.26 7.40
N LYS A 126 11.19 -3.69 6.89
CA LYS A 126 12.58 -3.95 7.26
C LYS A 126 13.37 -2.65 7.21
N GLU A 127 14.53 -2.61 7.86
CA GLU A 127 15.39 -1.43 7.85
C GLU A 127 15.71 -1.00 6.41
N PRO A 128 15.37 0.24 6.01
CA PRO A 128 15.67 0.73 4.68
C PRO A 128 17.14 1.15 4.60
N GLY A 129 17.73 1.02 3.41
CA GLY A 129 19.00 1.69 3.13
C GLY A 129 18.80 3.21 3.01
N GLU A 130 19.82 4.00 3.35
CA GLU A 130 19.79 5.46 3.21
C GLU A 130 19.40 5.92 1.80
N GLU A 131 19.83 5.19 0.77
CA GLU A 131 19.48 5.46 -0.63
C GLU A 131 17.97 5.40 -0.88
N LEU A 132 17.28 4.40 -0.31
CA LEU A 132 15.83 4.24 -0.47
C LEU A 132 15.07 5.31 0.31
N PHE A 133 15.54 5.65 1.51
CA PHE A 133 14.95 6.73 2.30
C PHE A 133 15.04 8.07 1.55
N LYS A 134 16.23 8.42 1.04
CA LYS A 134 16.43 9.62 0.24
C LYS A 134 15.53 9.65 -1.00
N LYS A 135 15.39 8.50 -1.67
CA LYS A 135 14.49 8.36 -2.82
C LYS A 135 13.03 8.70 -2.46
N ILE A 136 12.55 8.32 -1.27
CA ILE A 136 11.19 8.67 -0.83
C ILE A 136 11.06 10.19 -0.65
N SER A 137 12.05 10.84 -0.04
CA SER A 137 12.08 12.31 0.09
C SER A 137 12.03 12.99 -1.30
N GLU A 138 12.84 12.52 -2.25
CA GLU A 138 12.86 13.05 -3.63
C GLU A 138 11.50 12.87 -4.34
N LEU A 139 10.83 11.71 -4.15
CA LEU A 139 9.49 11.47 -4.72
C LEU A 139 8.46 12.43 -4.12
N ASN A 140 8.54 12.71 -2.82
CA ASN A 140 7.65 13.62 -2.11
C ASN A 140 7.77 15.08 -2.58
N GLU A 141 8.96 15.49 -3.03
CA GLU A 141 9.15 16.81 -3.67
C GLU A 141 8.51 16.88 -5.07
N PHE A 142 8.43 15.75 -5.78
CA PHE A 142 7.92 15.70 -7.15
C PHE A 142 6.40 15.57 -7.24
N PHE A 143 5.77 14.78 -6.36
CA PHE A 143 4.32 14.58 -6.35
C PHE A 143 3.78 14.19 -4.97
N ASP A 144 2.47 14.34 -4.77
CA ASP A 144 1.79 13.91 -3.55
C ASP A 144 1.79 12.38 -3.43
N LEU A 145 2.53 11.85 -2.46
CA LEU A 145 2.65 10.41 -2.23
C LEU A 145 1.32 9.73 -1.89
N PHE A 146 0.28 10.45 -1.45
CA PHE A 146 -1.03 9.88 -1.11
C PHE A 146 -2.01 9.82 -2.27
N GLU A 147 -1.86 10.69 -3.27
CA GLU A 147 -2.76 10.78 -4.41
C GLU A 147 -2.86 9.45 -5.21
N PRO A 148 -1.77 8.67 -5.41
CA PRO A 148 -1.86 7.36 -6.04
C PRO A 148 -2.75 6.35 -5.28
N PHE A 149 -2.81 6.43 -3.94
CA PHE A 149 -3.75 5.62 -3.17
C PHE A 149 -5.20 6.00 -3.44
N GLN A 150 -5.49 7.28 -3.69
CA GLN A 150 -6.83 7.74 -4.06
C GLN A 150 -7.25 7.15 -5.41
N ARG A 151 -6.38 7.23 -6.42
CA ARG A 151 -6.63 6.60 -7.74
C ARG A 151 -6.88 5.11 -7.60
N LEU A 152 -6.02 4.43 -6.84
CA LEU A 152 -6.10 2.99 -6.61
C LEU A 152 -7.41 2.60 -5.91
N ASN A 153 -7.83 3.37 -4.90
CA ASN A 153 -9.09 3.14 -4.19
C ASN A 153 -10.31 3.30 -5.11
N GLU A 154 -10.38 4.37 -5.90
CA GLU A 154 -11.48 4.57 -6.85
C GLU A 154 -11.56 3.45 -7.90
N ALA A 155 -10.41 3.00 -8.41
CA ALA A 155 -10.37 1.86 -9.32
C ALA A 155 -10.89 0.56 -8.67
N LEU A 156 -10.44 0.25 -7.45
CA LEU A 156 -10.87 -0.95 -6.72
C LEU A 156 -12.35 -0.89 -6.32
N LYS A 157 -12.85 0.30 -5.97
CA LYS A 157 -14.26 0.54 -5.71
C LYS A 157 -15.10 0.24 -6.96
N TYR A 158 -14.67 0.71 -8.13
CA TYR A 158 -15.32 0.41 -9.40
C TYR A 158 -15.31 -1.10 -9.70
N ILE A 159 -14.18 -1.79 -9.48
CA ILE A 159 -14.06 -3.24 -9.71
C ILE A 159 -14.97 -4.04 -8.75
N CYS A 160 -15.06 -3.63 -7.48
CA CYS A 160 -15.92 -4.30 -6.49
C CYS A 160 -17.42 -4.08 -6.73
N SER A 161 -17.81 -2.91 -7.27
CA SER A 161 -19.20 -2.56 -7.52
C SER A 161 -19.71 -3.03 -8.89
N SER A 162 -18.81 -3.10 -9.87
CA SER A 162 -19.11 -3.65 -11.18
C SER A 162 -19.16 -5.16 -11.06
N GLU A 163 -20.37 -5.73 -11.14
CA GLU A 163 -20.50 -7.12 -11.56
C GLU A 163 -19.87 -7.19 -12.96
N GLU A 164 -18.63 -7.69 -13.07
CA GLU A 164 -18.10 -8.11 -14.37
C GLU A 164 -19.10 -9.16 -14.90
N LYS A 165 -19.96 -8.71 -15.82
CA LYS A 165 -20.93 -9.52 -16.56
C LYS A 165 -20.22 -10.41 -17.56
#